data_AF-A0A914Y2A7-F1
#
_entry.id   AF-A0A914Y2A7-F1
#
_cell.length_a   1.000
_cell.length_b   1.000
_cell.length_c   1.000
_cell.angle_alpha   90.00
_cell.angle_beta   90.00
_cell.angle_gamma   90.00
#
_symmetry.space_group_name_H-M   'P 1'
#
loop_
_entity.id
_entity.type
_entity.pdbx_description
1 polymer ?
#
loop_
_entity_poly.entity_id
_entity_poly.type
_entity_poly.pdbx_seq_one_letter_code
_entity_poly.pdbx_strand_id
1 'polypeptide(L)'
;MKKTNLLTSQKFRNIVFVSLAYRQAFFGVSNFNHKLNLSTDLNCGFHDLIHGIKWVKNEIHQFGGDPNRLTVMGDSGGASNTRVLAMSPQTKYLINQIVLCSVASDYVLVRDKNQNASRISAKIAGCANFLPNSSKWDNLEIVEKRFW
;
A
#
# COMPACT_ATOMS: atom_id res chain seq x y z
N MET A 1 16.05 -21.12 -15.07
CA MET A 1 15.29 -19.94 -14.61
C MET A 1 13.87 -20.37 -14.25
N LYS A 2 13.45 -20.26 -12.98
CA LYS A 2 12.06 -20.51 -12.57
C LYS A 2 11.19 -19.39 -13.15
N LYS A 3 10.24 -19.72 -14.02
CA LYS A 3 9.22 -18.79 -14.50
C LYS A 3 8.31 -18.45 -13.32
N THR A 4 8.33 -17.20 -12.88
CA THR A 4 7.32 -16.65 -11.97
C THR A 4 6.01 -16.62 -12.74
N ASN A 5 5.14 -17.60 -12.52
CA ASN A 5 3.86 -17.70 -13.21
C ASN A 5 2.93 -16.58 -12.72
N LEU A 6 2.93 -15.43 -13.43
CA LEU A 6 2.08 -14.28 -13.10
C LEU A 6 0.59 -14.54 -13.38
N LEU A 7 0.28 -15.50 -14.27
CA LEU A 7 -1.06 -15.84 -14.72
C LEU A 7 -1.16 -17.36 -14.86
N THR A 8 -2.09 -17.98 -14.15
CA THR A 8 -2.40 -19.40 -14.31
C THR A 8 -3.89 -19.55 -14.61
N SER A 9 -4.24 -20.13 -15.75
CA SER A 9 -5.60 -20.65 -15.92
C SER A 9 -5.73 -21.92 -15.08
N GLN A 10 -6.65 -21.94 -14.12
CA GLN A 10 -6.90 -23.15 -13.35
C GLN A 10 -7.89 -24.03 -14.13
N LYS A 11 -7.47 -25.25 -14.48
CA LYS A 11 -8.27 -26.24 -15.24
C LYS A 11 -9.67 -26.55 -14.68
N PHE A 12 -9.99 -26.15 -13.45
CA PHE A 12 -11.27 -26.42 -12.79
C PHE A 12 -12.19 -25.20 -12.65
N ARG A 13 -11.76 -23.99 -13.02
CA ARG A 13 -12.59 -22.78 -12.98
C ARG A 13 -12.21 -21.85 -14.15
N ASN A 14 -13.19 -21.42 -14.96
CA ASN A 14 -13.00 -20.45 -16.05
C ASN A 14 -12.76 -19.04 -15.49
N ILE A 15 -11.58 -18.83 -14.92
CA ILE A 15 -11.11 -17.55 -14.38
C ILE A 15 -9.68 -17.28 -14.83
N VAL A 16 -9.36 -16.00 -14.99
CA VAL A 16 -7.97 -15.53 -15.06
C VAL A 16 -7.58 -15.06 -13.66
N PHE A 17 -6.54 -15.67 -13.10
CA PHE A 17 -6.00 -15.29 -11.80
C PHE A 17 -4.77 -14.38 -11.98
N VAL A 18 -4.77 -13.24 -11.30
CA VAL A 18 -3.65 -12.29 -11.28
C VAL A 18 -3.21 -12.04 -9.85
N SER A 19 -1.91 -12.12 -9.59
CA SER A 19 -1.31 -11.74 -8.31
C SER A 19 -0.51 -10.45 -8.47
N LEU A 20 -0.79 -9.45 -7.64
CA LEU A 20 -0.10 -8.16 -7.63
C LEU A 20 0.89 -8.08 -6.48
N ALA A 21 2.15 -7.81 -6.80
CA ALA A 21 3.13 -7.38 -5.81
C ALA A 21 2.97 -5.88 -5.54
N TYR A 22 3.21 -5.46 -4.30
CA TYR A 22 3.17 -4.06 -3.87
C TYR A 22 4.18 -3.82 -2.75
N ARG A 23 4.62 -2.57 -2.58
CA ARG A 23 5.53 -2.21 -1.48
C ARG A 23 4.87 -2.42 -0.12
N GLN A 24 5.60 -3.07 0.78
CA GLN A 24 5.15 -3.43 2.12
C GLN A 24 5.82 -2.56 3.19
N ALA A 25 5.23 -2.58 4.40
CA ALA A 25 5.79 -2.00 5.61
C ALA A 25 6.30 -0.56 5.39
N PHE A 26 7.50 -0.25 5.86
CA PHE A 26 8.11 1.07 5.75
C PHE A 26 8.13 1.59 4.30
N PHE A 27 8.37 0.75 3.30
CA PHE A 27 8.41 1.20 1.90
C PHE A 27 7.02 1.45 1.30
N GLY A 28 5.97 0.89 1.90
CA GLY A 28 4.60 0.98 1.43
C GLY A 28 3.77 2.07 2.11
N VAL A 29 4.01 2.31 3.40
CA VAL A 29 3.12 3.14 4.25
C VAL A 29 3.84 4.18 5.10
N SER A 30 5.13 4.45 4.84
CA SER A 30 5.84 5.53 5.55
C SER A 30 5.17 6.89 5.33
N ASN A 31 5.20 7.70 6.38
CA ASN A 31 4.73 9.07 6.37
C ASN A 31 5.69 9.95 7.17
N PHE A 32 6.50 10.74 6.47
CA PHE A 32 7.36 11.74 7.08
C PHE A 32 6.61 13.07 7.03
N ASN A 33 6.00 13.42 8.17
CA ASN A 33 5.30 14.67 8.46
C ASN A 33 4.89 15.55 7.26
N HIS A 34 3.59 15.59 6.96
CA HIS A 34 3.01 16.41 5.89
C HIS A 34 3.41 17.89 5.91
N LYS A 35 3.79 18.45 7.07
CA LYS A 35 4.23 19.85 7.18
C LYS A 35 5.64 20.11 6.63
N LEU A 36 6.44 19.08 6.44
CA LEU A 36 7.84 19.21 6.04
C LEU A 36 8.01 19.38 4.51
N ASN A 37 6.91 19.44 3.74
CA ASN A 37 6.91 19.56 2.28
C ASN A 37 7.95 18.64 1.60
N LEU A 38 8.03 17.40 2.07
CA LEU A 38 9.01 16.44 1.60
C LEU A 38 8.60 15.91 0.22
N SER A 39 9.59 15.59 -0.62
CA SER A 39 9.38 14.95 -1.93
C SER A 39 8.97 13.47 -1.83
N THR A 40 8.55 13.00 -0.66
CA THR A 40 8.26 11.58 -0.41
C THR A 40 6.77 11.28 -0.62
N ASP A 41 6.48 10.37 -1.52
CA ASP A 41 5.11 9.88 -1.75
C ASP A 41 4.58 9.09 -0.55
N LEU A 42 3.35 9.40 -0.14
CA LEU A 42 2.65 8.69 0.93
C LEU A 42 1.87 7.50 0.37
N ASN A 43 1.62 6.49 1.21
CA ASN A 43 0.79 5.33 0.84
C ASN A 43 1.22 4.64 -0.47
N CYS A 44 2.52 4.66 -0.75
CA CYS A 44 3.16 4.05 -1.91
C CYS A 44 2.63 2.63 -2.24
N GLY A 45 2.46 1.78 -1.24
CA GLY A 45 1.95 0.41 -1.43
C GLY A 45 0.50 0.37 -1.95
N PHE A 46 -0.34 1.34 -1.56
CA PHE A 46 -1.68 1.47 -2.12
C PHE A 46 -1.63 2.02 -3.55
N HIS A 47 -0.74 2.96 -3.83
CA HIS A 47 -0.54 3.43 -5.20
C HIS A 47 -0.07 2.30 -6.13
N ASP A 48 0.81 1.42 -5.66
CA ASP A 48 1.23 0.23 -6.42
C ASP A 48 0.02 -0.67 -6.75
N LEU A 49 -0.82 -0.95 -5.76
CA LEU A 49 -2.04 -1.76 -5.95
C LEU A 49 -3.02 -1.09 -6.92
N ILE A 50 -3.23 0.22 -6.82
CA ILE A 50 -4.11 0.98 -7.72
C ILE A 50 -3.59 0.91 -9.16
N HIS A 51 -2.29 1.11 -9.37
CA HIS A 51 -1.69 1.01 -10.70
C HIS A 51 -1.75 -0.42 -11.23
N GLY A 52 -1.52 -1.42 -10.38
CA GLY A 52 -1.69 -2.83 -10.73
C GLY A 52 -3.11 -3.16 -11.15
N ILE A 53 -4.13 -2.69 -10.43
CA ILE A 53 -5.54 -2.89 -10.79
C ILE A 53 -5.88 -2.19 -12.11
N LYS A 54 -5.40 -0.97 -12.33
CA LYS A 54 -5.58 -0.26 -13.61
C LYS A 54 -4.94 -1.04 -14.77
N TRP A 55 -3.73 -1.53 -14.58
CA TRP A 55 -3.04 -2.36 -15.56
C TRP A 55 -3.83 -3.64 -15.86
N VAL A 56 -4.30 -4.35 -14.82
CA VAL A 56 -5.17 -5.53 -15.01
C VAL A 56 -6.43 -5.16 -15.78
N LYS A 57 -7.14 -4.09 -15.42
CA LYS A 57 -8.36 -3.68 -16.14
C LYS A 57 -8.10 -3.40 -17.62
N ASN A 58 -6.94 -2.84 -17.95
CA ASN A 58 -6.58 -2.53 -19.33
C ASN A 58 -6.18 -3.79 -20.11
N GLU A 59 -5.43 -4.70 -19.50
CA GLU A 59 -4.77 -5.81 -20.22
C GLU A 59 -5.48 -7.16 -20.12
N ILE A 60 -6.37 -7.36 -19.14
CA ILE A 60 -6.89 -8.71 -18.83
C ILE A 60 -7.65 -9.38 -19.98
N HIS A 61 -8.21 -8.58 -20.90
CA HIS A 61 -8.88 -9.06 -22.11
C HIS A 61 -7.94 -9.86 -23.03
N GLN A 62 -6.66 -9.49 -23.08
CA GLN A 62 -5.63 -10.19 -23.86
C GLN A 62 -5.36 -11.60 -23.33
N PHE A 63 -5.74 -11.86 -22.07
CA PHE A 63 -5.60 -13.16 -21.41
C PHE A 63 -6.93 -13.90 -21.31
N GLY A 64 -7.98 -13.42 -21.99
CA GLY A 64 -9.31 -14.02 -22.00
C GLY A 64 -10.17 -13.69 -20.78
N GLY A 65 -9.79 -12.70 -19.97
CA GLY A 65 -10.62 -12.22 -18.86
C GLY A 65 -11.52 -11.04 -19.25
N ASP A 66 -12.58 -10.84 -18.49
CA ASP A 66 -13.52 -9.73 -18.70
C ASP A 66 -13.15 -8.52 -17.81
N PRO A 67 -12.75 -7.36 -18.37
CA PRO A 67 -12.36 -6.19 -17.60
C PRO A 67 -13.52 -5.51 -16.84
N ASN A 68 -14.77 -5.93 -17.11
CA ASN A 68 -15.97 -5.48 -16.40
C ASN A 68 -16.41 -6.44 -15.29
N ARG A 69 -15.65 -7.52 -15.04
CA ARG A 69 -15.93 -8.52 -14.00
C ARG A 69 -14.71 -8.75 -13.12
N LEU A 70 -14.12 -7.67 -12.62
CA LEU A 70 -12.95 -7.73 -11.75
C LEU A 70 -13.35 -7.96 -10.29
N THR A 71 -12.88 -9.08 -9.74
CA THR A 71 -12.96 -9.39 -8.30
C THR A 71 -11.60 -9.19 -7.66
N VAL A 72 -11.51 -8.36 -6.61
CA VAL A 72 -10.29 -8.24 -5.81
C VAL A 72 -10.44 -9.06 -4.53
N MET A 73 -9.52 -9.98 -4.31
CA MET A 73 -9.50 -10.86 -3.15
C MET A 73 -8.23 -10.65 -2.34
N GLY A 74 -8.34 -10.69 -1.02
CA GLY A 74 -7.18 -10.70 -0.13
C GLY A 74 -7.44 -11.46 1.17
N ASP A 75 -6.36 -11.92 1.80
CA ASP A 75 -6.35 -12.54 3.12
C ASP A 75 -5.53 -11.70 4.11
N SER A 76 -5.97 -11.62 5.37
CA SER A 76 -5.29 -10.88 6.44
C SER A 76 -4.99 -9.42 6.04
N GLY A 77 -3.71 -9.01 5.99
CA GLY A 77 -3.31 -7.68 5.51
C GLY A 77 -3.77 -7.39 4.07
N GLY A 78 -3.86 -8.42 3.22
CA GLY A 78 -4.44 -8.32 1.88
C GLY A 78 -5.94 -8.01 1.93
N ALA A 79 -6.69 -8.59 2.87
CA ALA A 79 -8.11 -8.27 3.05
C ALA A 79 -8.29 -6.83 3.54
N SER A 80 -7.44 -6.37 4.47
CA SER A 80 -7.43 -4.96 4.90
C SER A 80 -7.15 -4.02 3.72
N ASN A 81 -6.21 -4.38 2.84
CA ASN A 81 -5.92 -3.62 1.63
C ASN A 81 -7.09 -3.61 0.65
N THR A 82 -7.70 -4.76 0.37
CA THR A 82 -8.90 -4.88 -0.48
C THR A 82 -10.04 -4.02 0.04
N ARG A 83 -10.25 -3.99 1.37
CA ARG A 83 -11.26 -3.13 2.00
C ARG A 83 -10.97 -1.64 1.75
N VAL A 84 -9.73 -1.19 1.94
CA VAL A 84 -9.33 0.21 1.67
C VAL A 84 -9.50 0.55 0.19
N LEU A 85 -9.10 -0.36 -0.71
CA LEU A 85 -9.26 -0.20 -2.16
C LEU A 85 -10.74 -0.16 -2.56
N ALA A 86 -11.64 -0.88 -1.90
CA ALA A 86 -13.07 -0.81 -2.20
C ALA A 86 -13.69 0.55 -1.84
N MET A 87 -13.16 1.20 -0.80
CA MET A 87 -13.66 2.50 -0.31
C MET A 87 -12.97 3.71 -0.96
N SER A 88 -11.82 3.51 -1.62
CA SER A 88 -11.06 4.61 -2.23
C SER A 88 -11.77 5.19 -3.45
N PRO A 89 -11.89 6.52 -3.57
CA PRO A 89 -12.38 7.16 -4.79
C PRO A 89 -11.53 6.86 -6.03
N GLN A 90 -10.24 6.53 -5.85
CA GLN A 90 -9.30 6.32 -6.95
C GLN A 90 -9.52 4.99 -7.70
N THR A 91 -10.26 4.07 -7.09
CA THR A 91 -10.61 2.75 -7.60
C THR A 91 -12.10 2.62 -7.88
N LYS A 92 -12.84 3.72 -7.74
CA LYS A 92 -14.25 3.81 -8.11
C LYS A 92 -14.40 3.37 -9.57
N TYR A 93 -15.31 2.42 -9.81
CA TYR A 93 -15.56 1.80 -11.13
C TYR A 93 -14.45 0.86 -11.68
N LEU A 94 -13.36 0.64 -10.94
CA LEU A 94 -12.35 -0.35 -11.32
C LEU A 94 -12.69 -1.75 -10.79
N ILE A 95 -13.23 -1.82 -9.57
CA ILE A 95 -13.50 -3.08 -8.85
C ILE A 95 -15.00 -3.34 -8.85
N ASN A 96 -15.41 -4.55 -9.26
CA ASN A 96 -16.83 -4.95 -9.28
C ASN A 96 -17.22 -5.72 -8.02
N GLN A 97 -16.31 -6.54 -7.52
CA GLN A 97 -16.56 -7.45 -6.40
C GLN A 97 -15.33 -7.53 -5.51
N ILE A 98 -15.55 -7.82 -4.22
CA ILE A 98 -14.47 -8.04 -3.27
C ILE A 98 -14.67 -9.33 -2.48
N VAL A 99 -13.57 -9.98 -2.11
CA VAL A 99 -13.54 -11.10 -1.18
C VAL A 99 -12.54 -10.78 -0.07
N LEU A 100 -13.03 -10.77 1.16
CA LEU A 100 -12.25 -10.44 2.36
C LEU A 100 -12.09 -11.70 3.21
N CYS A 101 -10.89 -12.25 3.26
CA CYS A 101 -10.56 -13.41 4.11
C CYS A 101 -9.79 -12.93 5.34
N SER A 102 -10.22 -13.34 6.53
CA SER A 102 -9.51 -13.06 7.78
C SER A 102 -9.17 -11.57 7.99
N VAL A 103 -10.08 -10.67 7.62
CA VAL A 103 -9.84 -9.22 7.70
C VAL A 103 -9.60 -8.81 9.15
N ALA A 104 -8.51 -8.08 9.39
CA ALA A 104 -8.27 -7.50 10.72
C ALA A 104 -9.39 -6.50 11.04
N SER A 105 -9.96 -6.59 12.25
CA SER A 105 -10.97 -5.61 12.69
C SER A 105 -10.35 -4.22 12.78
N ASP A 106 -11.20 -3.18 12.80
CA ASP A 106 -10.76 -1.80 12.90
C ASP A 106 -9.85 -1.61 14.11
N TYR A 107 -8.55 -1.49 13.86
CA TYR A 107 -7.65 -0.91 14.84
C TYR A 107 -8.13 0.52 15.09
N VAL A 108 -8.18 0.93 16.35
CA VAL A 108 -8.31 2.35 16.71
C VAL A 108 -7.28 3.10 15.86
N LEU A 109 -7.77 3.92 14.93
CA LEU A 109 -6.93 4.78 14.11
C LEU A 109 -6.35 5.84 15.02
N VAL A 110 -5.23 5.50 15.67
CA VAL A 110 -4.48 6.46 16.46
C VAL A 110 -3.93 7.48 15.48
N ARG A 111 -4.34 8.73 15.68
CA ARG A 111 -3.87 9.86 14.89
C ARG A 111 -2.34 9.82 14.81
N ASP A 112 -1.80 10.01 13.60
CA ASP A 112 -0.37 10.09 13.32
C ASP A 112 0.46 8.82 13.64
N LYS A 113 -0.17 7.64 13.77
CA LYS A 113 0.55 6.37 14.04
C LYS A 113 1.63 6.05 13.00
N ASN A 114 1.31 6.15 11.71
CA ASN A 114 2.28 5.90 10.64
C ASN A 114 3.45 6.89 10.68
N GLN A 115 3.15 8.15 11.04
CA GLN A 115 4.17 9.18 11.18
C GLN A 115 5.12 8.87 12.34
N ASN A 116 4.58 8.44 13.48
CA ASN A 116 5.40 8.03 14.61
C ASN A 116 6.27 6.80 14.31
N ALA A 117 5.71 5.79 13.63
CA ALA A 117 6.47 4.61 13.21
C ALA A 117 7.62 4.96 12.24
N SER A 118 7.34 5.85 11.28
CA SER A 118 8.34 6.33 10.31
C SER A 118 9.46 7.09 11.02
N ARG A 119 9.13 7.94 11.99
CA ARG A 119 10.10 8.67 12.83
C ARG A 119 11.00 7.75 13.65
N ILE A 120 10.41 6.74 14.31
CA ILE A 120 11.19 5.76 15.08
C ILE A 120 12.17 5.03 14.16
N SER A 121 11.70 4.63 12.97
CA SER A 121 12.55 3.98 11.97
C SER A 121 13.71 4.88 11.53
N ALA A 122 13.47 6.17 11.29
CA ALA A 122 14.53 7.13 10.94
C ALA A 122 15.56 7.31 12.06
N LYS A 123 15.14 7.29 13.34
CA LYS A 123 16.06 7.34 14.49
C LYS A 123 16.92 6.07 14.57
N ILE A 124 16.30 4.90 14.45
CA ILE A 124 17.02 3.61 14.47
C ILE A 124 18.04 3.54 13.32
N ALA A 125 17.70 4.09 12.16
CA ALA A 125 18.59 4.16 11.01
C ALA A 125 19.70 5.23 11.13
N GLY A 126 19.72 6.04 12.19
CA GLY A 126 20.71 7.12 12.36
C GLY A 126 20.45 8.34 11.48
N CYS A 127 19.27 8.44 10.85
CA CYS A 127 18.89 9.54 9.96
C CYS A 127 18.19 10.70 10.69
N ALA A 128 17.87 10.54 11.98
CA ALA A 128 17.22 11.58 12.79
C ALA A 128 17.62 11.50 14.27
N ASN A 129 17.64 12.64 14.95
CA ASN A 129 18.06 12.75 16.35
C ASN A 129 16.99 12.27 17.35
N PHE A 130 17.42 11.72 18.49
CA PHE A 130 16.53 11.52 19.65
C PHE A 130 16.24 12.87 20.32
N LEU A 131 15.20 13.57 19.84
CA LEU A 131 14.75 14.78 20.52
C LEU A 131 14.06 14.41 21.85
N PRO A 132 14.45 15.03 22.98
CA PRO A 132 13.84 14.77 24.28
C PRO A 132 12.39 15.25 24.39
N ASN A 133 11.90 16.02 23.40
CA ASN A 133 10.52 16.49 23.34
C ASN A 133 9.89 16.18 21.96
N SER A 134 8.78 15.43 21.97
CA SER A 134 8.07 14.93 20.77
C SER A 134 7.29 16.00 20.00
N SER A 135 7.27 17.26 20.48
CA SER A 135 6.58 18.39 19.83
C SER A 135 7.44 19.15 18.81
N LYS A 136 8.77 18.97 18.79
CA LYS A 136 9.70 19.74 17.93
C LYS A 136 9.94 19.14 16.53
N TRP A 137 9.13 18.16 16.12
CA TRP A 137 9.31 17.40 14.86
C TRP A 137 8.74 18.06 13.61
N ASP A 138 8.18 19.26 13.75
CA ASP A 138 7.68 20.08 12.64
C ASP A 138 8.77 21.00 12.06
N ASN A 139 9.99 20.97 12.59
CA ASN A 139 11.11 21.77 12.13
C ASN A 139 12.18 20.89 11.46
N LEU A 140 12.36 21.06 10.15
CA LEU A 140 13.36 20.35 9.33
C LEU A 140 14.78 20.53 9.88
N GLU A 141 15.17 21.74 10.31
CA GLU A 141 16.53 22.00 10.83
C GLU A 141 16.82 21.24 12.12
N ILE A 142 15.77 20.90 12.89
CA ILE A 142 15.91 20.12 14.13
C ILE A 142 15.97 18.61 13.82
N VAL A 143 15.17 18.17 12.85
CA VAL A 143 15.06 16.74 12.47
C VAL A 143 16.23 16.29 11.60
N GLU A 144 16.60 17.11 10.62
CA GLU A 144 17.65 16.86 9.63
C GLU A 144 18.97 17.58 9.97
N LYS A 145 19.21 17.97 11.24
CA LYS A 145 20.52 18.53 11.63
C LYS A 145 21.61 17.48 11.36
N ARG A 146 22.18 17.54 10.16
CA ARG A 146 23.14 16.58 9.60
C ARG A 146 24.40 16.62 10.44
N PHE A 147 24.83 15.46 10.90
CA PHE A 147 26.22 15.21 11.25
C PHE A 147 26.84 14.39 10.12
N TRP A 148 26.96 15.00 8.95
CA TRP A 148 27.92 14.61 7.92
C TRP A 148 28.29 15.84 7.11
#